data_AF-A0A9P5N3X7-F1
#
_entry.id   AF-A0A9P5N3X7-F1
#
_cell.length_a   1.000
_cell.length_b   1.000
_cell.length_c   1.000
_cell.angle_alpha   90.00
_cell.angle_beta   90.00
_cell.angle_gamma   90.00
#
_symmetry.space_group_name_H-M   'P 1'
#
loop_
_entity.id
_entity.type
_entity.pdbx_description
1 polymer ?
#
loop_
_entity_poly.entity_id
_entity_poly.type
_entity_poly.pdbx_seq_one_letter_code
_entity_poly.pdbx_strand_id
1 'polypeptide(L)'
;QELAESRRKADAARLATLEHSRNQVIAYGWHSNSTKLTVFAVQGTFKWPHFVVDTSILLELDLMLPSDDPSTTHIKLYQSAYRTWVKIKPGYVITLTEGACVYLKGKQVEDCTNFDALQNAASKAHNTPNICKNPHRERSHVQHACKRSRADTIEVLSDDDENSRSSAGPRDSCSESSAGPEDAHSSASPEDAHSSAGLEDTCSSAGSEDACSSESAGCIIVKREPSDCCCSLCCVRATLQSSFHCS
;
A
#
# COMPACT_ATOMS: atom_id res chain seq x y z
N GLN A 1 10.81 37.80 -7.33
CA GLN A 1 9.84 36.94 -8.03
C GLN A 1 10.46 35.60 -8.45
N GLU A 2 11.60 35.61 -9.16
CA GLU A 2 12.30 34.41 -9.65
C GLU A 2 12.63 33.35 -8.57
N LEU A 3 13.09 33.78 -7.39
CA LEU A 3 13.42 32.85 -6.29
C LEU A 3 12.20 32.12 -5.73
N ALA A 4 11.02 32.74 -5.74
CA ALA A 4 9.77 32.10 -5.29
C ALA A 4 9.27 31.06 -6.29
N GLU A 5 9.38 31.35 -7.59
CA GLU A 5 9.03 30.40 -8.66
C GLU A 5 9.98 29.20 -8.67
N SER A 6 11.27 29.42 -8.44
CA SER A 6 12.26 28.35 -8.30
C SER A 6 11.94 27.42 -7.13
N ARG A 7 11.58 27.98 -5.96
CA ARG A 7 11.13 27.19 -4.80
C ARG A 7 9.88 26.38 -5.11
N ARG A 8 8.85 26.99 -5.73
CA ARG A 8 7.62 26.28 -6.10
C ARG A 8 7.89 25.12 -7.06
N LYS A 9 8.78 25.30 -8.04
CA LYS A 9 9.19 24.23 -8.97
C LYS A 9 9.94 23.10 -8.26
N ALA A 10 10.86 23.44 -7.35
CA ALA A 10 11.61 22.45 -6.57
C ALA A 10 10.68 21.64 -5.66
N ASP A 11 9.73 22.29 -4.99
CA ASP A 11 8.74 21.62 -4.14
C ASP A 11 7.80 20.71 -4.95
N ALA A 12 7.34 21.16 -6.12
CA ALA A 12 6.52 20.34 -7.01
C ALA A 12 7.30 19.10 -7.51
N ALA A 13 8.56 19.25 -7.89
CA ALA A 13 9.41 18.13 -8.29
C ALA A 13 9.65 17.15 -7.14
N ARG A 14 9.84 17.67 -5.92
CA ARG A 14 10.00 16.84 -4.71
C ARG A 14 8.74 16.04 -4.40
N LEU A 15 7.57 16.68 -4.47
CA LEU A 15 6.28 16.02 -4.27
C LEU A 15 6.02 14.95 -5.34
N ALA A 16 6.26 15.26 -6.62
CA ALA A 16 6.13 14.27 -7.70
C ALA A 16 7.05 13.06 -7.48
N THR A 17 8.28 13.28 -7.01
CA THR A 17 9.23 12.19 -6.68
C THR A 17 8.74 11.34 -5.50
N LEU A 18 8.16 11.98 -4.48
CA LEU A 18 7.59 11.29 -3.32
C LEU A 18 6.33 10.49 -3.70
N GLU A 19 5.49 11.02 -4.59
CA GLU A 19 4.34 10.30 -5.13
C GLU A 19 4.78 9.12 -5.99
N HIS A 20 5.82 9.28 -6.80
CA HIS A 20 6.35 8.21 -7.63
C HIS A 20 6.95 7.06 -6.80
N SER A 21 7.72 7.39 -5.75
CA SER A 21 8.33 6.37 -4.88
C SER A 21 7.32 5.64 -3.98
N ARG A 22 6.15 6.24 -3.72
CA ARG A 22 5.07 5.60 -2.95
C ARG A 22 4.32 4.51 -3.72
N ASN A 23 4.34 4.56 -5.05
CA ASN A 23 3.48 3.74 -5.90
C ASN A 23 4.24 2.60 -6.59
N GLN A 24 5.21 2.01 -5.89
CA GLN A 24 5.87 0.78 -6.38
C GLN A 24 5.16 -0.44 -5.82
N VAL A 25 4.82 -1.37 -6.71
CA VAL A 25 4.22 -2.66 -6.34
C VAL A 25 5.19 -3.75 -6.73
N ILE A 26 5.51 -4.63 -5.79
CA ILE A 26 6.39 -5.77 -6.05
C ILE A 26 5.50 -7.00 -6.21
N ALA A 27 5.51 -7.58 -7.41
CA ALA A 27 4.82 -8.81 -7.73
C ALA A 27 5.80 -10.00 -7.68
N TYR A 28 5.39 -11.06 -6.99
CA TYR A 28 6.12 -12.30 -6.83
C TYR A 28 5.38 -13.42 -7.56
N GLY A 29 6.09 -14.11 -8.46
CA GLY A 29 5.55 -15.17 -9.31
C GLY A 29 6.20 -16.52 -9.05
N TRP A 30 5.37 -17.56 -8.90
CA TRP A 30 5.81 -18.96 -8.97
C TRP A 30 5.18 -19.64 -10.18
N HIS A 31 6.01 -20.03 -11.15
CA HIS A 31 5.58 -20.74 -12.35
C HIS A 31 5.43 -22.25 -12.13
N SER A 32 6.42 -22.90 -11.47
CA SER A 32 6.38 -24.33 -11.11
C SER A 32 6.87 -24.56 -9.68
N ASN A 33 6.58 -25.74 -9.11
CA ASN A 33 6.90 -26.11 -7.72
C ASN A 33 8.40 -25.98 -7.38
N SER A 34 9.28 -26.17 -8.36
CA SER A 34 10.73 -26.12 -8.19
C SER A 34 11.38 -24.91 -8.84
N THR A 35 10.61 -24.00 -9.43
CA THR A 35 11.18 -22.83 -10.12
C THR A 35 11.65 -21.80 -9.11
N LYS A 36 12.76 -21.14 -9.46
CA LYS A 36 13.21 -19.91 -8.82
C LYS A 36 12.08 -18.87 -8.86
N LEU A 37 11.85 -18.23 -7.72
CA LEU A 37 10.94 -17.09 -7.58
C LEU A 37 11.27 -16.00 -8.61
N THR A 38 10.27 -15.58 -9.38
CA THR A 38 10.38 -14.42 -10.26
C THR A 38 9.86 -13.19 -9.52
N VAL A 39 10.62 -12.09 -9.55
CA VAL A 39 10.26 -10.84 -8.89
C VAL A 39 10.15 -9.77 -9.96
N PHE A 40 8.99 -9.11 -10.02
CA PHE A 40 8.73 -8.03 -10.96
C PHE A 40 8.26 -6.79 -10.21
N ALA A 41 8.91 -5.66 -10.46
CA ALA A 41 8.55 -4.38 -9.87
C ALA A 41 7.74 -3.55 -10.86
N VAL A 42 6.48 -3.31 -10.54
CA VAL A 42 5.59 -2.50 -11.38
C VAL A 42 5.63 -1.05 -10.90
N GLN A 43 5.91 -0.13 -11.83
CA GLN A 43 5.85 1.31 -11.62
C GLN A 43 5.04 1.97 -12.75
N GLY A 44 4.14 2.89 -12.39
CA GLY A 44 3.63 3.91 -13.32
C GLY A 44 2.40 3.60 -14.17
N THR A 45 1.89 2.35 -14.21
CA THR A 45 0.73 2.01 -15.07
C THR A 45 -0.61 1.84 -14.35
N PHE A 46 -0.63 1.87 -13.01
CA PHE A 46 -1.85 1.59 -12.25
C PHE A 46 -2.28 2.79 -11.40
N LYS A 47 -3.59 2.86 -11.12
CA LYS A 47 -4.19 3.93 -10.31
C LYS A 47 -4.34 3.46 -8.88
N TRP A 48 -3.49 3.96 -7.98
CA TRP A 48 -3.60 3.66 -6.54
C TRP A 48 -5.01 3.96 -5.99
N PRO A 49 -5.62 3.07 -5.16
CA PRO A 49 -5.10 1.80 -4.64
C PRO A 49 -5.40 0.58 -5.52
N HIS A 50 -5.94 0.77 -6.73
CA HIS A 50 -6.39 -0.31 -7.61
C HIS A 50 -5.27 -0.77 -8.56
N PHE A 51 -4.88 -2.03 -8.39
CA PHE A 51 -3.87 -2.68 -9.21
C PHE A 51 -4.51 -3.75 -10.08
N VAL A 52 -4.37 -3.61 -11.40
CA VAL A 52 -4.92 -4.57 -12.36
C VAL A 52 -3.85 -5.60 -12.69
N VAL A 53 -4.19 -6.89 -12.56
CA VAL A 53 -3.30 -7.99 -12.95
C VAL A 53 -3.40 -8.20 -14.45
N ASP A 54 -2.64 -7.42 -15.21
CA ASP A 54 -2.62 -7.47 -16.67
C ASP A 54 -1.79 -8.62 -17.22
N THR A 55 -2.08 -9.02 -18.47
CA THR A 55 -1.34 -10.07 -19.19
C THR A 55 0.16 -9.77 -19.27
N SER A 56 0.56 -8.50 -19.40
CA SER A 56 1.98 -8.10 -19.42
C SER A 56 2.69 -8.48 -18.13
N ILE A 57 2.08 -8.24 -16.96
CA ILE A 57 2.66 -8.62 -15.66
C ILE A 57 2.78 -10.14 -15.56
N LEU A 58 1.80 -10.88 -16.10
CA LEU A 58 1.79 -12.33 -16.08
C LEU A 58 2.86 -12.94 -16.99
N LEU A 59 3.12 -12.33 -18.15
CA LEU A 59 4.21 -12.72 -19.05
C LEU A 59 5.58 -12.45 -18.42
N GLU A 60 5.77 -11.28 -17.79
CA GLU A 60 7.01 -10.92 -17.09
C GLU A 60 7.30 -11.85 -15.90
N LEU A 61 6.26 -12.35 -15.24
CA LEU A 61 6.38 -13.32 -14.15
C LEU A 61 6.50 -14.77 -14.62
N ASP A 62 6.51 -15.03 -15.93
CA ASP A 62 6.48 -16.37 -16.54
C ASP A 62 5.28 -17.22 -16.04
N LEU A 63 4.15 -16.58 -15.77
CA LEU A 63 2.91 -17.23 -15.29
C LEU A 63 1.93 -17.54 -16.43
N MET A 64 2.21 -17.04 -17.63
CA MET A 64 1.46 -17.29 -18.86
C MET A 64 2.43 -17.50 -20.00
N LEU A 65 2.13 -18.43 -20.90
CA LEU A 65 2.82 -18.50 -22.19
C LEU A 65 2.16 -17.53 -23.18
N PRO A 66 2.92 -16.97 -24.15
CA PRO A 66 2.37 -16.10 -25.18
C PRO A 66 1.27 -16.75 -26.04
N SER A 67 1.21 -18.09 -26.08
CA SER A 67 0.21 -18.84 -26.84
C SER A 67 -1.07 -19.15 -26.06
N ASP A 68 -1.09 -18.91 -24.74
CA ASP A 68 -2.21 -19.33 -23.91
C ASP A 68 -3.38 -18.35 -24.06
N ASP A 69 -4.60 -18.89 -24.23
CA ASP A 69 -5.81 -18.08 -24.22
C ASP A 69 -6.03 -17.50 -22.80
N PRO A 70 -6.04 -16.17 -22.63
CA PRO A 70 -6.23 -15.53 -21.33
C PRO A 70 -7.54 -15.93 -20.64
N SER A 71 -8.53 -16.42 -21.39
CA SER A 71 -9.80 -16.90 -20.81
C SER A 71 -9.65 -18.21 -20.02
N THR A 72 -8.68 -19.04 -20.42
CA THR A 72 -8.44 -20.39 -19.87
C THR A 72 -7.35 -20.40 -18.81
N THR A 73 -6.43 -19.43 -18.87
CA THR A 73 -5.35 -19.35 -17.91
C THR A 73 -5.88 -18.96 -16.54
N HIS A 74 -5.61 -19.82 -15.57
CA HIS A 74 -6.02 -19.64 -14.19
C HIS A 74 -4.80 -19.44 -13.33
N ILE A 75 -4.76 -18.28 -12.67
CA ILE A 75 -3.70 -17.93 -11.73
C ILE A 75 -4.30 -17.89 -10.34
N LYS A 76 -3.50 -18.20 -9.33
CA LYS A 76 -3.88 -18.10 -7.93
C LYS A 76 -3.22 -16.86 -7.33
N LEU A 77 -4.03 -16.01 -6.72
CA LEU A 77 -3.62 -14.84 -5.95
C LEU A 77 -3.69 -15.15 -4.46
N TYR A 78 -2.63 -14.87 -3.70
CA TYR A 78 -2.68 -15.00 -2.25
C TYR A 78 -3.43 -13.82 -1.63
N GLN A 79 -4.49 -14.10 -0.86
CA GLN A 79 -5.20 -13.11 -0.07
C GLN A 79 -4.73 -13.17 1.38
N SER A 80 -3.96 -12.15 1.80
CA SER A 80 -3.39 -12.08 3.15
C SER A 80 -4.44 -12.13 4.26
N ALA A 81 -5.60 -11.49 4.05
CA ALA A 81 -6.69 -11.44 5.02
C ALA A 81 -7.21 -12.84 5.41
N TYR A 82 -7.28 -13.76 4.45
CA TYR A 82 -7.81 -15.12 4.65
C TYR A 82 -6.73 -16.20 4.66
N ARG A 83 -5.47 -15.80 4.46
CA ARG A 83 -4.32 -16.70 4.29
C ARG A 83 -4.58 -17.82 3.26
N THR A 84 -5.29 -17.50 2.18
CA THR A 84 -5.70 -18.48 1.18
C THR A 84 -5.37 -18.03 -0.24
N TRP A 85 -5.23 -19.01 -1.13
CA TRP A 85 -4.98 -18.79 -2.55
C TRP A 85 -6.31 -18.80 -3.31
N VAL A 86 -6.66 -17.67 -3.93
CA VAL A 86 -7.90 -17.49 -4.67
C VAL A 86 -7.63 -17.51 -6.17
N LYS A 87 -8.46 -18.24 -6.91
CA LYS A 87 -8.37 -18.33 -8.36
C LYS A 87 -8.85 -17.01 -9.00
N ILE A 88 -8.00 -16.40 -9.82
CA ILE A 88 -8.27 -15.16 -10.55
C ILE A 88 -8.04 -15.36 -12.05
N LYS A 89 -8.61 -14.46 -12.85
CA LYS A 89 -8.38 -14.33 -14.30
C LYS A 89 -7.51 -13.10 -14.58
N PRO A 90 -6.82 -13.02 -15.73
CA PRO A 90 -6.20 -11.77 -16.20
C PRO A 90 -7.22 -10.63 -16.22
N GLY A 91 -6.79 -9.41 -15.90
CA GLY A 91 -7.65 -8.24 -15.72
C GLY A 91 -8.31 -8.10 -14.34
N TYR A 92 -8.01 -9.01 -13.41
CA TYR A 92 -8.53 -8.92 -12.04
C TYR A 92 -7.96 -7.71 -11.30
N VAL A 93 -8.83 -6.94 -10.64
CA VAL A 93 -8.46 -5.72 -9.90
C VAL A 93 -8.26 -6.06 -8.42
N ILE A 94 -7.06 -5.76 -7.92
CA ILE A 94 -6.66 -5.92 -6.52
C ILE A 94 -6.66 -4.54 -5.86
N THR A 95 -7.19 -4.44 -4.64
CA THR A 95 -7.05 -3.24 -3.82
C THR A 95 -5.81 -3.39 -2.95
N LEU A 96 -4.82 -2.52 -3.17
CA LEU A 96 -3.54 -2.53 -2.47
C LEU A 96 -3.58 -1.67 -1.21
N THR A 97 -2.91 -2.15 -0.17
CA THR A 97 -2.53 -1.35 1.00
C THR A 97 -1.14 -0.78 0.78
N GLU A 98 -0.77 0.31 1.47
CA GLU A 98 0.57 0.91 1.36
C GLU A 98 1.67 -0.15 1.47
N GLY A 99 2.72 -0.08 0.63
CA GLY A 99 3.81 -1.07 0.58
C GLY A 99 3.35 -2.51 0.27
N ALA A 100 2.32 -2.68 -0.56
CA ALA A 100 1.79 -3.99 -0.89
C ALA A 100 2.73 -4.79 -1.80
N CYS A 101 2.94 -6.04 -1.41
CA CYS A 101 3.45 -7.09 -2.26
C CYS A 101 2.27 -7.92 -2.80
N VAL A 102 2.31 -8.28 -4.08
CA VAL A 102 1.32 -9.15 -4.70
C VAL A 102 1.97 -10.52 -4.93
N TYR A 103 1.34 -11.59 -4.46
CA TYR A 103 1.85 -12.95 -4.60
C TYR A 103 0.96 -13.75 -5.54
N LEU A 104 1.52 -14.20 -6.66
CA LEU A 104 0.83 -14.91 -7.74
C LEU A 104 1.50 -16.25 -8.00
N LYS A 105 0.71 -17.30 -8.24
CA LYS A 105 1.24 -18.59 -8.67
C LYS A 105 0.42 -19.24 -9.76
N GLY A 106 1.08 -20.04 -10.59
CA GLY A 106 0.41 -20.87 -11.60
C GLY A 106 -0.54 -21.88 -10.97
N LYS A 107 -1.57 -22.30 -11.72
CA LYS A 107 -2.57 -23.28 -11.26
C LYS A 107 -1.94 -24.56 -10.70
N GLN A 108 -0.88 -25.02 -11.36
CA GLN A 108 -0.17 -26.27 -11.09
C GLN A 108 0.81 -26.17 -9.90
N VAL A 109 1.02 -24.97 -9.34
CA VAL A 109 1.94 -24.79 -8.21
C VAL A 109 1.23 -25.11 -6.92
N GLU A 110 1.65 -26.21 -6.30
CA GLU A 110 1.20 -26.66 -4.99
C GLU A 110 2.06 -26.03 -3.90
N ASP A 111 3.38 -26.16 -4.04
CA ASP A 111 4.36 -25.66 -3.07
C ASP A 111 5.06 -24.38 -3.56
N CYS A 112 5.09 -23.37 -2.69
CA CYS A 112 5.70 -22.08 -2.97
C CYS A 112 6.93 -21.93 -2.08
N THR A 113 8.08 -22.33 -2.61
CA THR A 113 9.34 -22.22 -1.88
C THR A 113 9.59 -20.78 -1.43
N ASN A 114 10.02 -20.62 -0.18
CA ASN A 114 10.28 -19.33 0.49
C ASN A 114 9.08 -18.39 0.67
N PHE A 115 7.85 -18.85 0.44
CA PHE A 115 6.66 -18.01 0.62
C PHE A 115 6.57 -17.41 2.03
N ASP A 116 6.75 -18.24 3.07
CA ASP A 116 6.68 -17.79 4.46
C ASP A 116 7.77 -16.76 4.78
N ALA A 117 8.98 -16.95 4.25
CA ALA A 117 10.08 -16.01 4.45
C ALA A 117 9.77 -14.64 3.84
N LEU A 118 9.19 -14.61 2.64
CA LEU A 118 8.76 -13.37 1.97
C LEU A 118 7.61 -12.69 2.69
N GLN A 119 6.62 -13.46 3.15
CA GLN A 119 5.49 -12.92 3.90
C GLN A 119 5.95 -12.31 5.23
N ASN A 120 6.87 -12.97 5.92
CA ASN A 120 7.47 -12.48 7.14
C ASN A 120 8.34 -11.22 6.88
N ALA A 121 9.09 -11.19 5.78
CA ALA A 121 9.88 -10.03 5.40
C ALA A 121 8.99 -8.81 5.08
N ALA A 122 7.91 -9.01 4.34
CA ALA A 122 6.93 -7.95 4.06
C ALA A 122 6.27 -7.42 5.34
N SER A 123 5.91 -8.33 6.25
CA SER A 123 5.34 -7.95 7.56
C SER A 123 6.33 -7.16 8.42
N LYS A 124 7.63 -7.48 8.34
CA LYS A 124 8.70 -6.72 9.01
C LYS A 124 8.91 -5.34 8.38
N ALA A 125 8.87 -5.25 7.06
CA ALA A 125 9.00 -3.97 6.35
C ALA A 125 7.84 -3.00 6.68
N HIS A 126 6.65 -3.52 6.95
CA HIS A 126 5.53 -2.71 7.44
C HIS A 126 5.71 -2.23 8.88
N ASN A 127 6.44 -2.99 9.69
CA ASN A 127 6.71 -2.66 11.08
C ASN A 127 7.95 -1.78 11.27
N THR A 128 8.73 -1.51 10.22
CA THR A 128 9.75 -0.47 10.28
C THR A 128 9.05 0.85 10.60
N PRO A 129 9.48 1.57 11.66
CA PRO A 129 8.81 2.80 12.08
C PRO A 129 8.82 3.77 10.90
N ASN A 130 7.66 3.91 10.26
CA ASN A 130 7.48 4.89 9.22
C ASN A 130 7.46 6.25 9.93
N ILE A 131 8.55 6.99 9.79
CA ILE A 131 8.80 8.33 10.33
C ILE A 131 7.57 9.23 10.12
N CYS A 132 6.86 9.01 9.02
CA CYS A 132 5.71 9.79 8.61
C CYS A 132 4.39 9.39 9.30
N LYS A 133 4.24 8.15 9.81
CA LYS A 133 2.96 7.65 10.33
C LYS A 133 2.77 7.86 11.83
N ASN A 134 3.86 7.89 12.59
CA ASN A 134 3.78 8.13 14.03
C ASN A 134 4.98 8.95 14.53
N PRO A 135 5.04 10.25 14.17
CA PRO A 135 6.13 11.12 14.57
C PRO A 135 6.26 11.21 16.10
N HIS A 136 5.18 10.99 16.85
CA HIS A 136 5.20 11.02 18.31
C HIS A 136 5.95 9.82 18.90
N ARG A 137 5.64 8.61 18.43
CA ARG A 137 6.35 7.38 18.82
C ARG A 137 7.83 7.45 18.46
N GLU A 138 8.13 8.02 17.30
CA GLU A 138 9.50 8.14 16.84
C GLU A 138 10.29 9.20 17.62
N ARG A 139 9.73 10.38 17.87
CA ARG A 139 10.35 11.37 18.78
C ARG A 139 10.61 10.77 20.16
N SER A 140 9.67 9.97 20.67
CA SER A 140 9.86 9.26 21.94
C SER A 140 11.01 8.26 21.84
N HIS A 141 11.09 7.48 20.75
CA HIS A 141 12.20 6.54 20.53
C HIS A 141 13.56 7.23 20.45
N VAL A 142 13.67 8.33 19.69
CA VAL A 142 14.89 9.14 19.58
C VAL A 142 15.28 9.75 20.93
N GLN A 143 14.31 10.29 21.68
CA GLN A 143 14.56 10.80 23.03
C GLN A 143 15.09 9.70 23.96
N HIS A 144 14.54 8.49 23.90
CA HIS A 144 15.03 7.36 24.69
C HIS A 144 16.41 6.88 24.24
N ALA A 145 16.69 6.85 22.93
CA ALA A 145 18.00 6.49 22.39
C ALA A 145 19.09 7.49 22.81
N CYS A 146 18.82 8.80 22.71
CA CYS A 146 19.73 9.85 23.16
C CYS A 146 19.95 9.85 24.68
N LYS A 147 18.95 9.45 25.47
CA LYS A 147 19.11 9.29 26.93
C LYS A 147 20.02 8.11 27.28
N ARG A 148 19.92 6.99 26.54
CA ARG A 148 20.78 5.81 26.77
C ARG A 148 22.24 6.06 26.42
N SER A 149 22.52 6.73 25.31
CA SER A 149 23.92 7.03 24.92
C SER A 149 24.63 7.98 25.89
N ARG A 150 23.89 8.79 26.65
CA ARG A 150 24.44 9.65 27.71
C ARG A 150 24.78 8.91 28.99
N ALA A 151 24.06 7.83 29.31
CA ALA A 151 24.33 7.04 30.52
C ALA A 151 25.60 6.20 30.39
N ASP A 152 25.86 5.63 29.21
CA ASP A 152 27.05 4.80 28.95
C ASP A 152 28.37 5.59 28.90
N THR A 153 28.32 6.92 28.83
CA THR A 153 29.54 7.76 28.76
C THR A 153 30.07 8.16 30.15
N ILE A 154 29.38 7.84 31.24
CA ILE A 154 29.69 8.38 32.58
C ILE A 154 30.43 7.39 33.51
N GLU A 155 30.68 6.14 33.12
CA GLU A 155 31.34 5.15 33.99
C GLU A 155 32.83 4.85 33.69
N VAL A 156 33.54 5.70 32.94
CA VAL A 156 34.98 5.50 32.67
C VAL A 156 35.79 6.76 32.99
N LEU A 157 35.70 7.30 34.20
CA LEU A 157 36.70 8.19 34.81
C LEU A 157 36.59 8.11 36.34
N SER A 158 36.99 6.99 36.91
CA SER A 158 37.31 6.91 38.34
C SER A 158 38.42 5.90 38.55
N ASP A 159 39.65 6.35 38.31
CA ASP A 159 40.83 5.85 39.00
C ASP A 159 41.57 7.06 39.56
N ASP A 160 41.48 7.13 40.89
CA ASP A 160 42.31 7.77 41.90
C ASP A 160 43.36 8.82 41.49
N ASP A 161 43.13 10.07 41.91
CA ASP A 161 44.21 10.89 42.47
C ASP A 161 43.63 11.90 43.49
N GLU A 162 43.85 11.61 44.76
CA GLU A 162 43.72 12.55 45.87
C GLU A 162 44.64 13.76 45.64
N ASN A 163 44.09 14.93 45.29
CA ASN A 163 44.79 16.18 45.56
C ASN A 163 43.82 17.34 45.81
N SER A 164 43.62 17.59 47.11
CA SER A 164 43.30 18.87 47.73
C SER A 164 43.36 20.11 46.82
N ARG A 165 42.20 20.78 46.60
CA ARG A 165 41.95 22.19 46.97
C ARG A 165 40.67 22.77 46.36
N SER A 166 39.89 23.38 47.26
CA SER A 166 39.15 24.63 47.09
C SER A 166 37.98 24.70 46.09
N SER A 167 36.77 24.61 46.67
CA SER A 167 35.72 25.64 46.58
C SER A 167 35.59 26.46 45.29
N ALA A 168 34.66 26.06 44.41
CA ALA A 168 33.72 26.95 43.71
C ALA A 168 32.68 26.08 42.98
N GLY A 169 31.41 26.19 43.37
CA GLY A 169 30.33 25.38 42.80
C GLY A 169 29.99 25.77 41.35
N PRO A 170 29.52 24.82 40.52
CA PRO A 170 28.88 25.16 39.26
C PRO A 170 27.42 25.51 39.54
N ARG A 171 27.15 26.82 39.64
CA ARG A 171 25.84 27.36 39.31
C ARG A 171 25.74 27.38 37.79
N ASP A 172 24.94 26.50 37.22
CA ASP A 172 24.36 26.75 35.89
C ASP A 172 22.87 26.41 35.94
N SER A 173 22.12 27.43 36.32
CA SER A 173 20.69 27.55 36.07
C SER A 173 20.49 27.59 34.56
N CYS A 174 19.97 26.52 33.97
CA CYS A 174 19.34 26.61 32.66
C CYS A 174 17.96 27.26 32.84
N SER A 175 17.98 28.59 32.96
CA SER A 175 16.79 29.42 32.95
C SER A 175 16.03 29.25 31.65
N GLU A 176 14.75 28.94 31.80
CA GLU A 176 13.73 29.00 30.76
C GLU A 176 13.77 30.37 30.06
N SER A 177 13.78 30.36 28.74
CA SER A 177 13.48 31.53 27.92
C SER A 177 12.67 31.06 26.72
N SER A 178 11.39 30.82 26.96
CA SER A 178 10.38 30.70 25.92
C SER A 178 9.66 32.04 25.79
N ALA A 179 10.36 33.02 25.22
CA ALA A 179 9.71 34.18 24.63
C ALA A 179 9.26 33.77 23.22
N GLY A 180 7.96 33.49 23.07
CA GLY A 180 7.35 33.28 21.76
C GLY A 180 7.27 34.62 21.00
N PRO A 181 7.59 34.66 19.71
CA PRO A 181 7.20 35.79 18.88
C PRO A 181 5.70 35.70 18.58
N GLU A 182 4.96 36.69 19.09
CA GLU A 182 3.62 37.04 18.61
C GLU A 182 3.74 37.68 17.22
N ASP A 183 3.76 36.86 16.17
CA ASP A 183 3.61 37.36 14.80
C ASP A 183 2.13 37.43 14.43
N ALA A 184 1.55 38.58 14.75
CA ALA A 184 0.32 39.06 14.16
C ALA A 184 0.59 39.46 12.69
N HIS A 185 0.14 38.64 11.75
CA HIS A 185 -0.01 39.05 10.36
C HIS A 185 -1.45 38.87 9.90
N SER A 186 -2.20 39.97 10.05
CA SER A 186 -3.34 40.32 9.23
C SER A 186 -3.00 40.15 7.75
N SER A 187 -3.80 39.37 7.03
CA SER A 187 -3.96 39.56 5.59
C SER A 187 -5.41 39.23 5.21
N ALA A 188 -6.14 40.30 4.96
CA ALA A 188 -7.44 40.29 4.33
C ALA A 188 -7.33 39.69 2.93
N SER A 189 -8.16 38.71 2.62
CA SER A 189 -8.40 38.27 1.25
C SER A 189 -9.41 39.21 0.58
N PRO A 190 -9.08 39.81 -0.57
CA PRO A 190 -10.09 40.46 -1.40
C PRO A 190 -10.95 39.41 -2.11
N GLU A 191 -12.26 39.64 -2.05
CA GLU A 191 -13.27 38.97 -2.85
C GLU A 191 -13.14 39.42 -4.31
N ASP A 192 -12.62 38.56 -5.18
CA ASP A 192 -12.72 38.75 -6.63
C ASP A 192 -13.95 38.01 -7.14
N ALA A 193 -15.02 38.77 -7.29
CA ALA A 193 -16.22 38.40 -8.01
C ALA A 193 -15.95 38.39 -9.52
N HIS A 194 -16.02 37.21 -10.14
CA HIS A 194 -16.19 37.10 -11.59
C HIS A 194 -17.62 36.64 -11.90
N SER A 195 -18.46 37.63 -12.20
CA SER A 195 -19.69 37.45 -12.97
C SER A 195 -19.36 37.57 -14.45
N SER A 196 -19.62 36.50 -15.23
CA SER A 196 -19.98 36.63 -16.65
C SER A 196 -20.93 35.52 -17.03
N ALA A 197 -22.11 35.93 -17.47
CA ALA A 197 -23.17 35.12 -18.03
C ALA A 197 -22.82 34.57 -19.42
N GLY A 198 -23.45 33.46 -19.80
CA GLY A 198 -23.40 32.93 -21.16
C GLY A 198 -24.09 31.58 -21.29
N LEU A 199 -25.41 31.64 -21.46
CA LEU A 199 -26.36 30.79 -22.23
C LEU A 199 -25.70 29.70 -23.13
N GLU A 200 -26.26 28.53 -23.45
CA GLU A 200 -27.65 28.08 -23.57
C GLU A 200 -27.72 26.53 -23.44
N ASP A 201 -28.96 26.05 -23.37
CA ASP A 201 -29.47 24.69 -23.26
C ASP A 201 -28.85 23.60 -24.16
N THR A 202 -28.67 22.40 -23.58
CA THR A 202 -29.20 21.18 -24.23
C THR A 202 -29.52 20.11 -23.20
N CYS A 203 -30.81 19.78 -23.14
CA CYS A 203 -31.40 18.69 -22.39
C CYS A 203 -30.97 17.32 -22.93
N SER A 204 -30.77 16.33 -22.05
CA SER A 204 -31.36 14.99 -22.18
C SER A 204 -30.99 14.05 -21.02
N SER A 205 -32.05 13.41 -20.54
CA SER A 205 -32.11 12.05 -20.02
C SER A 205 -31.98 11.81 -18.51
N ALA A 206 -33.15 11.48 -17.98
CA ALA A 206 -33.42 10.89 -16.67
C ALA A 206 -32.70 9.55 -16.46
N GLY A 207 -32.33 9.32 -15.20
CA GLY A 207 -31.86 8.05 -14.67
C GLY A 207 -31.77 8.14 -13.16
N SER A 208 -32.91 7.94 -12.50
CA SER A 208 -33.08 7.93 -11.04
C SER A 208 -32.63 6.60 -10.45
N GLU A 209 -31.69 6.60 -9.52
CA GLU A 209 -31.71 5.61 -8.43
C GLU A 209 -30.90 6.05 -7.20
N ASP A 210 -31.49 5.70 -6.05
CA ASP A 210 -31.30 6.24 -4.71
C ASP A 210 -29.93 6.02 -4.08
N ALA A 211 -29.43 7.04 -3.38
CA ALA A 211 -28.30 6.95 -2.46
C ALA A 211 -28.83 6.74 -1.03
N CYS A 212 -28.67 5.52 -0.49
CA CYS A 212 -28.75 5.27 0.95
C CYS A 212 -27.40 5.59 1.59
N SER A 213 -27.31 6.75 2.25
CA SER A 213 -26.28 7.03 3.24
C SER A 213 -26.48 6.14 4.47
N SER A 214 -25.49 5.29 4.77
CA SER A 214 -25.31 4.78 6.13
C SER A 214 -23.83 4.74 6.47
N GLU A 215 -23.44 5.61 7.39
CA GLU A 215 -22.24 5.49 8.21
C GLU A 215 -22.39 4.27 9.13
N SER A 216 -21.42 3.35 9.10
CA SER A 216 -20.75 2.75 10.27
C SER A 216 -20.15 1.37 9.97
N ALA A 217 -18.94 1.17 10.50
CA ALA A 217 -18.16 -0.07 10.64
C ALA A 217 -17.69 -0.79 9.36
N GLY A 218 -16.37 -0.83 9.20
CA GLY A 218 -15.66 -1.46 8.08
C GLY A 218 -16.00 -2.94 7.90
N CYS A 219 -16.73 -3.23 6.82
CA CYS A 219 -16.89 -4.56 6.26
C CYS A 219 -16.45 -4.49 4.80
N ILE A 220 -15.47 -5.30 4.41
CA ILE A 220 -14.97 -5.38 3.03
C ILE A 220 -16.07 -6.06 2.19
N ILE A 221 -16.88 -5.26 1.49
CA ILE A 221 -17.83 -5.77 0.51
C ILE A 221 -17.05 -6.07 -0.77
N VAL A 222 -16.76 -7.35 -1.01
CA VAL A 222 -16.38 -7.81 -2.34
C VAL A 222 -17.63 -7.75 -3.20
N LYS A 223 -17.77 -6.72 -4.03
CA LYS A 223 -18.77 -6.68 -5.10
C LYS A 223 -18.46 -7.83 -6.06
N ARG A 224 -19.18 -8.93 -5.90
CA ARG A 224 -19.23 -10.04 -6.85
C ARG A 224 -20.17 -9.62 -7.95
N GLU A 225 -19.66 -9.35 -9.15
CA GLU A 225 -20.53 -9.15 -10.31
C GLU A 225 -21.39 -10.40 -10.51
N PRO A 226 -22.72 -10.25 -10.71
CA PRO A 226 -23.57 -11.37 -11.06
C PRO A 226 -23.19 -11.81 -12.48
N SER A 227 -22.42 -12.89 -12.58
CA SER A 227 -22.30 -13.62 -13.83
C SER A 227 -23.67 -14.21 -14.15
N ASP A 228 -24.28 -13.77 -15.25
CA ASP A 228 -25.50 -14.32 -15.83
C ASP A 228 -25.41 -15.85 -15.95
N CYS A 229 -25.97 -16.54 -14.96
CA CYS A 229 -26.32 -17.95 -15.11
C CYS A 229 -27.64 -18.01 -15.88
N CYS A 230 -27.54 -18.20 -17.19
CA CYS A 230 -28.58 -18.85 -17.98
C CYS A 230 -28.86 -20.25 -17.40
N CYS A 231 -29.72 -20.34 -16.40
CA CYS A 231 -30.41 -21.58 -16.04
C CYS A 231 -31.80 -21.54 -16.68
N SER A 232 -31.86 -21.79 -17.99
CA SER A 232 -33.08 -22.32 -18.58
C SER A 232 -33.30 -23.72 -18.01
N LEU A 233 -34.37 -23.80 -17.22
CA LEU A 233 -35.09 -24.96 -16.76
C LEU A 233 -34.54 -26.34 -17.14
N CYS A 234 -34.16 -27.07 -16.11
CA CYS A 234 -34.21 -28.52 -16.03
C CYS A 234 -35.55 -29.05 -16.53
N CYS A 235 -35.57 -29.63 -17.72
CA CYS A 235 -36.48 -30.70 -18.09
C CYS A 235 -35.75 -31.59 -19.10
N VAL A 236 -35.50 -32.84 -18.71
CA VAL A 236 -35.65 -34.08 -19.51
C VAL A 236 -34.72 -35.16 -18.92
N ARG A 237 -35.34 -35.93 -18.02
CA ARG A 237 -35.48 -37.40 -18.12
C ARG A 237 -34.17 -38.22 -18.07
N ALA A 238 -33.89 -38.69 -16.86
CA ALA A 238 -33.07 -39.85 -16.60
C ALA A 238 -33.60 -41.06 -17.40
N THR A 239 -32.74 -41.66 -18.20
CA THR A 239 -32.91 -43.04 -18.68
C THR A 239 -31.72 -43.84 -18.18
N LEU A 240 -31.95 -44.64 -17.15
CA LEU A 240 -31.07 -45.71 -16.71
C LEU A 240 -30.93 -46.71 -17.85
N GLN A 241 -29.72 -46.93 -18.35
CA GLN A 241 -29.41 -48.13 -19.11
C GLN A 241 -28.23 -48.83 -18.44
N SER A 242 -28.59 -49.71 -17.50
CA SER A 242 -27.75 -50.75 -16.94
C SER A 242 -27.57 -51.81 -18.03
N SER A 243 -26.37 -51.94 -18.58
CA SER A 243 -25.95 -53.13 -19.32
C SER A 243 -25.18 -54.03 -18.38
N PHE A 244 -25.87 -55.05 -17.89
CA PHE A 244 -25.29 -56.23 -17.28
C PHE A 244 -24.36 -56.92 -18.28
N HIS A 245 -23.12 -57.14 -17.84
CA HIS A 245 -22.22 -58.13 -18.42
C HIS A 245 -22.55 -59.48 -17.77
N CYS A 246 -23.04 -60.42 -18.57
CA CYS A 246 -23.08 -61.84 -18.21
C CYS A 246 -22.44 -62.63 -19.36
N SER A 247 -21.32 -63.27 -18.98
CA SER A 247 -20.64 -64.47 -19.52
C SER A 247 -20.66 -64.74 -21.03
#